data_AF-A0A961SL21-F1
#
_entry.id   AF-A0A961SL21-F1
#
_cell.length_a   1.000
_cell.length_b   1.000
_cell.length_c   1.000
_cell.angle_alpha   90.00
_cell.angle_beta   90.00
_cell.angle_gamma   90.00
#
_symmetry.space_group_name_H-M   'P 1'
#
loop_
_entity.id
_entity.type
_entity.pdbx_description
1 polymer ?
#
loop_
_entity_poly.entity_id
_entity_poly.type
_entity_poly.pdbx_seq_one_letter_code
_entity_poly.pdbx_strand_id
1 'polypeptide(L)'
;MLIDGVMLLWFILTSLSLAFVALDIRATPENPVMKWAFVLFTAYSGPFGAFLYVLGCREPLPGLHERYVEARWRQALGSTMHCVAGDGIGILVGAVIGALVAMPLAVEFALEYVLGFAFGWTIFQALFMGEMFGSYWRALKGTFSSEFLSMNCLMGGMLPVSALAFQGNPDAHDPTQPLFWFRMSLALMVGALFAYPMNYWLVAHHLKHGMLTVRPKVSAADGSEAMDGMDMPSEAKPQHASMAGMSMTGKETKADKMKMAEDGSALHAPSPPVWVMGAVSLAVLAAGLAIALSAAP
;
A
#
# COMPACT_ATOMS: atom_id res chain seq x y z
N MET A 1 -25.81 17.56 18.20
CA MET A 1 -26.97 17.01 17.46
C MET A 1 -26.66 16.67 16.01
N LEU A 2 -26.27 17.63 15.14
CA LEU A 2 -25.96 17.30 13.73
C LEU A 2 -24.76 16.37 13.60
N ILE A 3 -23.67 16.68 14.32
CA ILE A 3 -22.44 15.87 14.28
C ILE A 3 -22.67 14.45 14.82
N ASP A 4 -23.49 14.30 15.85
CA ASP A 4 -23.82 12.98 16.42
C ASP A 4 -24.54 12.09 15.40
N GLY A 5 -25.48 12.66 14.63
CA GLY A 5 -26.15 11.96 13.53
C GLY A 5 -25.19 11.57 12.41
N VAL A 6 -24.27 12.46 12.03
CA VAL A 6 -23.23 12.19 11.02
C VAL A 6 -22.30 11.07 11.49
N MET A 7 -21.83 11.11 12.74
CA MET A 7 -20.97 10.08 13.33
C MET A 7 -21.70 8.74 13.42
N LEU A 8 -22.94 8.73 13.89
CA LEU A 8 -23.73 7.51 13.95
C LEU A 8 -23.87 6.86 12.58
N LEU A 9 -24.24 7.65 11.56
CA LEU A 9 -24.32 7.17 10.18
C LEU A 9 -22.95 6.67 9.69
N TRP A 10 -21.88 7.41 9.96
CA TRP A 10 -20.51 7.02 9.59
C TRP A 10 -20.13 5.67 10.18
N PHE A 11 -20.34 5.43 11.48
CA PHE A 11 -19.98 4.17 12.12
C PHE A 11 -20.86 3.00 11.68
N ILE A 12 -22.15 3.24 11.40
CA ILE A 12 -23.02 2.22 10.78
C ILE A 12 -22.48 1.83 9.41
N LEU A 13 -22.23 2.80 8.54
CA LEU A 13 -21.69 2.55 7.19
C LEU A 13 -20.31 1.91 7.24
N THR A 14 -19.46 2.31 8.17
CA THR A 14 -18.14 1.71 8.40
C THR A 14 -18.27 0.25 8.80
N SER A 15 -19.17 -0.07 9.74
CA SER A 15 -19.40 -1.44 10.19
C SER A 15 -19.91 -2.34 9.05
N LEU A 16 -20.86 -1.85 8.26
CA LEU A 16 -21.38 -2.57 7.09
C LEU A 16 -20.32 -2.77 6.01
N SER A 17 -19.53 -1.72 5.74
CA SER A 17 -18.44 -1.74 4.76
C SER A 17 -17.34 -2.71 5.16
N LEU A 18 -16.95 -2.70 6.44
CA LEU A 18 -15.96 -3.62 6.98
C LEU A 18 -16.44 -5.06 6.90
N ALA A 19 -17.68 -5.34 7.29
CA ALA A 19 -18.27 -6.67 7.19
C ALA A 19 -18.29 -7.16 5.72
N PHE A 20 -18.70 -6.30 4.79
CA PHE A 20 -18.70 -6.60 3.37
C PHE A 20 -17.29 -6.94 2.85
N VAL A 21 -16.29 -6.08 3.08
CA VAL A 21 -14.92 -6.29 2.60
C VAL A 21 -14.31 -7.53 3.25
N ALA A 22 -14.46 -7.71 4.56
CA ALA A 22 -13.89 -8.85 5.29
C ALA A 22 -14.46 -10.21 4.86
N LEU A 23 -15.67 -10.24 4.29
CA LEU A 23 -16.29 -11.43 3.73
C LEU A 23 -15.93 -11.63 2.24
N ASP A 24 -16.11 -10.60 1.41
CA ASP A 24 -15.92 -10.67 -0.04
C ASP A 24 -14.45 -10.90 -0.41
N ILE A 25 -13.50 -10.27 0.29
CA ILE A 25 -12.06 -10.37 -0.01
C ILE A 25 -11.48 -11.77 0.20
N ARG A 26 -12.18 -12.64 0.93
CA ARG A 26 -11.77 -14.04 1.14
C ARG A 26 -11.71 -14.79 -0.18
N ALA A 27 -12.64 -14.49 -1.10
CA ALA A 27 -12.72 -15.10 -2.42
C ALA A 27 -11.76 -14.46 -3.45
N THR A 28 -11.33 -13.22 -3.23
CA THR A 28 -10.38 -12.54 -4.13
C THR A 28 -9.03 -13.25 -4.11
N PRO A 29 -8.41 -13.55 -5.27
CA PRO A 29 -7.13 -14.25 -5.34
C PRO A 29 -5.93 -13.33 -5.03
N GLU A 30 -6.04 -12.46 -4.02
CA GLU A 30 -5.00 -11.51 -3.61
C GLU A 30 -4.07 -12.13 -2.54
N ASN A 31 -2.85 -11.59 -2.40
CA ASN A 31 -1.94 -11.99 -1.33
C ASN A 31 -2.59 -11.76 0.06
N PRO A 32 -2.47 -12.70 1.03
CA PRO A 32 -3.11 -12.58 2.35
C PRO A 32 -2.82 -11.28 3.10
N VAL A 33 -1.62 -10.72 2.92
CA VAL A 33 -1.17 -9.47 3.53
C VAL A 33 -1.98 -8.30 2.98
N MET A 34 -2.12 -8.26 1.65
CA MET A 34 -2.91 -7.25 0.97
C MET A 34 -4.39 -7.38 1.31
N LYS A 35 -4.90 -8.60 1.55
CA LYS A 35 -6.26 -8.77 2.08
C LYS A 35 -6.45 -8.05 3.42
N TRP A 36 -5.52 -8.24 4.35
CA TRP A 36 -5.55 -7.53 5.63
C TRP A 36 -5.39 -6.02 5.45
N ALA A 37 -4.58 -5.55 4.51
CA ALA A 37 -4.44 -4.13 4.22
C ALA A 37 -5.79 -3.49 3.83
N PHE A 38 -6.55 -4.11 2.93
CA PHE A 38 -7.88 -3.62 2.54
C PHE A 38 -8.90 -3.68 3.67
N VAL A 39 -8.85 -4.72 4.52
CA VAL A 39 -9.73 -4.84 5.69
C VAL A 39 -9.43 -3.74 6.70
N LEU A 40 -8.16 -3.54 7.06
CA LEU A 40 -7.74 -2.52 8.03
C LEU A 40 -8.01 -1.12 7.49
N PHE A 41 -7.67 -0.84 6.24
CA PHE A 41 -7.97 0.45 5.64
C PHE A 41 -9.47 0.74 5.60
N THR A 42 -10.31 -0.26 5.30
CA THR A 42 -11.77 -0.14 5.38
C THR A 42 -12.25 0.10 6.82
N ALA A 43 -11.61 -0.49 7.83
CA ALA A 43 -11.92 -0.20 9.22
C ALA A 43 -11.63 1.27 9.58
N TYR A 44 -10.62 1.89 8.97
CA TYR A 44 -10.26 3.29 9.19
C TYR A 44 -11.11 4.26 8.39
N SER A 45 -11.49 3.92 7.16
CA SER A 45 -12.09 4.85 6.18
C SER A 45 -13.54 4.53 5.81
N GLY A 46 -14.08 3.45 6.37
CA GLY A 46 -15.46 3.00 6.20
C GLY A 46 -15.86 2.81 4.74
N PRO A 47 -16.93 3.48 4.27
CA PRO A 47 -17.44 3.29 2.90
C PRO A 47 -16.44 3.67 1.81
N PHE A 48 -15.49 4.59 2.08
CA PHE A 48 -14.45 4.93 1.12
C PHE A 48 -13.48 3.77 0.89
N GLY A 49 -13.09 3.05 1.94
CA GLY A 49 -12.25 1.87 1.84
C GLY A 49 -12.94 0.75 1.05
N ALA A 50 -14.22 0.49 1.34
CA ALA A 50 -15.00 -0.48 0.58
C ALA A 50 -15.13 -0.10 -0.92
N PHE A 51 -15.40 1.18 -1.21
CA PHE A 51 -15.45 1.67 -2.59
C PHE A 51 -14.12 1.45 -3.33
N LEU A 52 -12.99 1.80 -2.70
CA LEU A 52 -11.66 1.62 -3.28
C LEU A 52 -11.27 0.15 -3.42
N TYR A 53 -11.70 -0.72 -2.50
CA TYR A 53 -11.55 -2.16 -2.62
C TYR A 53 -12.27 -2.70 -3.86
N VAL A 54 -13.55 -2.34 -4.05
CA VAL A 54 -14.36 -2.81 -5.19
C VAL A 54 -13.77 -2.33 -6.52
N LEU A 55 -13.30 -1.08 -6.58
CA LEU A 55 -12.77 -0.48 -7.80
C LEU A 55 -11.32 -0.92 -8.11
N GLY A 56 -10.57 -1.27 -7.07
CA GLY A 56 -9.13 -1.46 -7.12
C GLY A 56 -8.66 -2.92 -7.15
N CYS A 57 -9.29 -3.79 -6.35
CA CYS A 57 -8.78 -5.14 -6.04
C CYS A 57 -9.81 -6.24 -6.34
N ARG A 58 -11.10 -5.96 -6.16
CA ARG A 58 -12.13 -6.99 -6.35
C ARG A 58 -12.10 -7.55 -7.78
N GLU A 59 -11.93 -8.87 -7.89
CA GLU A 59 -11.83 -9.55 -9.19
C GLU A 59 -13.13 -9.36 -10.00
N PRO A 60 -13.08 -8.74 -11.20
CA PRO A 60 -14.28 -8.43 -11.96
C PRO A 60 -14.90 -9.68 -12.61
N LEU A 61 -14.05 -10.60 -13.09
CA LEU A 61 -14.43 -11.88 -13.68
C LEU A 61 -13.39 -12.94 -13.28
N PRO A 62 -13.79 -14.21 -13.11
CA PRO A 62 -12.88 -15.27 -12.73
C PRO A 62 -11.68 -15.37 -13.69
N GLY A 63 -10.47 -15.36 -13.13
CA GLY A 63 -9.24 -15.50 -13.91
C GLY A 63 -8.64 -14.19 -14.42
N LEU A 64 -9.26 -13.03 -14.16
CA LEU A 64 -8.80 -11.74 -14.67
C LEU A 64 -8.11 -10.86 -13.64
N HIS A 65 -8.00 -11.29 -12.37
CA HIS A 65 -7.44 -10.46 -11.30
C HIS A 65 -6.04 -9.91 -11.64
N GLU A 66 -5.11 -10.74 -12.11
CA GLU A 66 -3.73 -10.36 -12.49
C GLU A 66 -3.72 -9.19 -13.46
N ARG A 67 -4.49 -9.32 -14.56
CA ARG A 67 -4.60 -8.30 -15.59
C ARG A 67 -5.34 -7.07 -15.10
N TYR A 68 -6.31 -7.26 -14.21
CA TYR A 68 -7.10 -6.17 -13.65
C TYR A 68 -6.25 -5.25 -12.77
N VAL A 69 -5.44 -5.83 -11.88
CA VAL A 69 -4.60 -5.10 -10.92
C VAL A 69 -3.29 -4.59 -11.53
N GLU A 70 -2.93 -5.01 -12.74
CA GLU A 70 -1.71 -4.58 -13.44
C GLU A 70 -1.65 -3.06 -13.67
N ALA A 71 -2.81 -2.40 -13.80
CA ALA A 71 -2.88 -0.96 -13.99
C ALA A 71 -2.14 -0.21 -12.88
N ARG A 72 -1.21 0.68 -13.24
CA ARG A 72 -0.32 1.35 -12.27
C ARG A 72 -1.06 2.07 -11.14
N TRP A 73 -2.18 2.72 -11.43
CA TRP A 73 -2.96 3.40 -10.38
C TRP A 73 -3.56 2.42 -9.37
N ARG A 74 -3.88 1.19 -9.78
CA ARG A 74 -4.30 0.10 -8.87
C ARG A 74 -3.13 -0.40 -8.05
N GLN A 75 -1.95 -0.58 -8.66
CA GLN A 75 -0.73 -0.89 -7.91
C GLN A 75 -0.39 0.19 -6.88
N ALA A 76 -0.49 1.46 -7.25
CA ALA A 76 -0.31 2.59 -6.34
C ALA A 76 -1.36 2.59 -5.22
N LEU A 77 -2.62 2.29 -5.54
CA LEU A 77 -3.69 2.14 -4.56
C LEU A 77 -3.37 1.03 -3.56
N GLY A 78 -3.01 -0.16 -4.03
CA GLY A 78 -2.58 -1.28 -3.18
C GLY A 78 -1.41 -0.90 -2.28
N SER A 79 -0.36 -0.29 -2.84
CA SER A 79 0.80 0.19 -2.08
C SER A 79 0.40 1.21 -1.00
N THR A 80 -0.53 2.10 -1.31
CA THR A 80 -1.05 3.10 -0.36
C THR A 80 -1.85 2.43 0.75
N MET A 81 -2.75 1.49 0.41
CA MET A 81 -3.53 0.74 1.41
C MET A 81 -2.62 -0.04 2.35
N HIS A 82 -1.58 -0.67 1.81
CA HIS A 82 -0.62 -1.41 2.60
C HIS A 82 0.12 -0.53 3.61
N CYS A 83 0.61 0.63 3.17
CA CYS A 83 1.27 1.62 4.03
C CYS A 83 0.31 2.13 5.13
N VAL A 84 -0.86 2.64 4.74
CA VAL A 84 -1.83 3.21 5.70
C VAL A 84 -2.36 2.15 6.66
N ALA A 85 -2.52 0.90 6.22
CA ALA A 85 -2.96 -0.19 7.09
C ALA A 85 -1.97 -0.44 8.23
N GLY A 86 -0.67 -0.49 7.93
CA GLY A 86 0.40 -0.67 8.90
C GLY A 86 0.62 0.57 9.77
N ASP A 87 0.95 1.69 9.14
CA ASP A 87 1.23 2.95 9.84
C ASP A 87 0.04 3.40 10.70
N GLY A 88 -1.17 3.22 10.20
CA GLY A 88 -2.41 3.60 10.89
C GLY A 88 -2.59 2.90 12.24
N ILE A 89 -2.16 1.64 12.39
CA ILE A 89 -2.22 0.95 13.70
C ILE A 89 -1.31 1.65 14.70
N GLY A 90 -0.05 1.89 14.32
CA GLY A 90 0.93 2.53 15.20
C GLY A 90 0.53 3.96 15.54
N ILE A 91 -0.01 4.72 14.58
CA ILE A 91 -0.53 6.06 14.78
C ILE A 91 -1.70 6.04 15.78
N LEU A 92 -2.69 5.18 15.60
CA LEU A 92 -3.84 5.09 16.52
C LEU A 92 -3.42 4.70 17.93
N VAL A 93 -2.47 3.76 18.07
CA VAL A 93 -1.91 3.39 19.37
C VAL A 93 -1.19 4.58 20.01
N GLY A 94 -0.39 5.31 19.23
CA GLY A 94 0.29 6.53 19.68
C GLY A 94 -0.69 7.62 20.14
N ALA A 95 -1.75 7.86 19.38
CA ALA A 95 -2.79 8.83 19.71
C ALA A 95 -3.53 8.45 21.01
N VAL A 96 -3.87 7.16 21.19
CA VAL A 96 -4.50 6.68 22.44
C VAL A 96 -3.56 6.89 23.63
N ILE A 97 -2.28 6.55 23.50
CA ILE A 97 -1.30 6.75 24.57
C ILE A 97 -1.11 8.25 24.86
N GLY A 98 -1.00 9.07 23.82
CA GLY A 98 -0.85 10.52 23.92
C GLY A 98 -2.01 11.16 24.67
N ALA A 99 -3.23 10.78 24.30
CA ALA A 99 -4.46 11.23 24.95
C ALA A 99 -4.54 10.80 26.43
N LEU A 100 -4.24 9.53 26.74
CA LEU A 100 -4.31 9.01 28.11
C LEU A 100 -3.28 9.65 29.06
N VAL A 101 -2.12 10.02 28.54
CA VAL A 101 -1.03 10.67 29.31
C VAL A 101 -1.13 12.21 29.26
N ALA A 102 -2.08 12.75 28.49
CA ALA A 102 -2.23 14.18 28.23
C ALA A 102 -0.92 14.83 27.73
N MET A 103 -0.29 14.21 26.72
CA MET A 103 0.96 14.71 26.17
C MET A 103 0.79 16.07 25.48
N PRO A 104 1.83 16.93 25.48
CA PRO A 104 1.83 18.11 24.62
C PRO A 104 1.71 17.70 23.15
N LEU A 105 0.96 18.48 22.35
CA LEU A 105 0.61 18.16 20.96
C LEU A 105 1.82 17.72 20.11
N ALA A 106 2.94 18.44 20.20
CA ALA A 106 4.15 18.10 19.44
C ALA A 106 4.76 16.75 19.84
N VAL A 107 4.66 16.38 21.12
CA VAL A 107 5.16 15.09 21.63
C VAL A 107 4.23 13.96 21.23
N GLU A 108 2.91 14.19 21.26
CA GLU A 108 1.92 13.25 20.75
C GLU A 108 2.15 12.94 19.27
N PHE A 109 2.32 13.97 18.43
CA PHE A 109 2.61 13.78 17.01
C PHE A 109 3.94 13.07 16.75
N ALA A 110 4.96 13.35 17.55
CA ALA A 110 6.23 12.61 17.47
C ALA A 110 6.04 11.13 17.84
N LEU A 111 5.24 10.84 18.87
CA LEU A 111 4.93 9.48 19.29
C LEU A 111 4.12 8.74 18.22
N GLU A 112 3.07 9.35 17.69
CA GLU A 112 2.27 8.82 16.58
C GLU A 112 3.15 8.50 15.36
N TYR A 113 4.05 9.43 14.99
CA TYR A 113 4.97 9.22 13.87
C TYR A 113 5.90 8.02 14.12
N VAL A 114 6.54 7.98 15.29
CA VAL A 114 7.53 6.93 15.62
C VAL A 114 6.85 5.57 15.70
N LEU A 115 5.71 5.46 16.38
CA LEU A 115 4.98 4.19 16.50
C LEU A 115 4.36 3.77 15.18
N GLY A 116 3.80 4.70 14.41
CA GLY A 116 3.30 4.47 13.06
C GLY A 116 4.37 3.87 12.18
N PHE A 117 5.48 4.60 12.02
CA PHE A 117 6.60 4.19 11.18
C PHE A 117 7.20 2.86 11.65
N ALA A 118 7.40 2.68 12.97
CA ALA A 118 7.95 1.44 13.50
C ALA A 118 7.02 0.25 13.22
N PHE A 119 5.71 0.41 13.40
CA PHE A 119 4.75 -0.67 13.15
C PHE A 119 4.64 -0.98 11.65
N GLY A 120 4.47 0.05 10.80
CA GLY A 120 4.42 -0.09 9.34
C GLY A 120 5.68 -0.76 8.79
N TRP A 121 6.85 -0.28 9.18
CA TRP A 121 8.13 -0.79 8.70
C TRP A 121 8.47 -2.20 9.24
N THR A 122 8.32 -2.45 10.53
CA THR A 122 8.81 -3.70 11.14
C THR A 122 7.83 -4.86 11.06
N ILE A 123 6.54 -4.58 11.13
CA ILE A 123 5.49 -5.60 11.14
C ILE A 123 4.87 -5.71 9.76
N PHE A 124 4.45 -4.59 9.16
CA PHE A 124 3.67 -4.63 7.92
C PHE A 124 4.54 -4.80 6.66
N GLN A 125 5.68 -4.13 6.57
CA GLN A 125 6.61 -4.28 5.45
C GLN A 125 7.52 -5.51 5.63
N ALA A 126 8.21 -5.63 6.77
CA ALA A 126 9.29 -6.61 6.89
C ALA A 126 8.85 -8.06 7.17
N LEU A 127 7.84 -8.29 8.03
CA LEU A 127 7.38 -9.67 8.28
C LEU A 127 6.69 -10.24 7.04
N PHE A 128 5.99 -9.39 6.30
CA PHE A 128 5.15 -9.82 5.19
C PHE A 128 5.87 -9.81 3.83
N MET A 129 6.95 -9.04 3.65
CA MET A 129 7.86 -9.16 2.50
C MET A 129 9.06 -10.08 2.77
N GLY A 130 9.19 -10.65 3.97
CA GLY A 130 10.30 -11.54 4.34
C GLY A 130 10.44 -12.76 3.43
N GLU A 131 9.33 -13.31 2.93
CA GLU A 131 9.31 -14.42 1.98
C GLU A 131 9.83 -14.02 0.59
N MET A 132 9.73 -12.74 0.21
CA MET A 132 10.22 -12.21 -1.07
C MET A 132 11.72 -11.88 -1.04
N PHE A 133 12.25 -11.34 0.06
CA PHE A 133 13.65 -10.89 0.18
C PHE A 133 14.62 -11.95 0.74
N GLY A 134 14.10 -13.14 1.07
CA GLY A 134 14.86 -14.26 1.62
C GLY A 134 15.38 -14.07 3.06
N SER A 135 15.36 -12.85 3.60
CA SER A 135 15.62 -12.58 5.01
C SER A 135 14.90 -11.32 5.49
N TYR A 136 14.42 -11.36 6.73
CA TYR A 136 13.74 -10.23 7.39
C TYR A 136 14.60 -8.95 7.41
N TRP A 137 15.91 -9.09 7.65
CA TRP A 137 16.81 -7.94 7.74
C TRP A 137 17.08 -7.27 6.39
N ARG A 138 17.12 -8.05 5.31
CA ARG A 138 17.21 -7.50 3.95
C ARG A 138 15.91 -6.78 3.57
N ALA A 139 14.75 -7.35 3.92
CA ALA A 139 13.47 -6.70 3.72
C ALA A 139 13.42 -5.34 4.43
N LEU A 140 13.78 -5.28 5.72
CA LEU A 140 13.83 -4.02 6.48
C LEU A 140 14.70 -2.96 5.80
N LYS A 141 15.94 -3.31 5.43
CA LYS A 141 16.85 -2.36 4.79
C LYS A 141 16.34 -1.91 3.42
N GLY A 142 15.76 -2.82 2.64
CA GLY A 142 15.24 -2.54 1.31
C GLY A 142 14.00 -1.65 1.33
N THR A 143 13.16 -1.74 2.36
CA THR A 143 11.90 -1.00 2.45
C THR A 143 11.98 0.30 3.23
N PHE A 144 13.04 0.53 4.02
CA PHE A 144 13.14 1.71 4.88
C PHE A 144 12.91 3.03 4.14
N SER A 145 13.62 3.23 3.02
CA SER A 145 13.53 4.49 2.26
C SER A 145 12.13 4.71 1.68
N SER A 146 11.52 3.66 1.13
CA SER A 146 10.20 3.79 0.51
C SER A 146 9.10 3.97 1.54
N GLU A 147 9.24 3.35 2.72
CA GLU A 147 8.33 3.58 3.84
C GLU A 147 8.48 4.99 4.40
N PHE A 148 9.72 5.45 4.59
CA PHE A 148 10.00 6.78 5.13
C PHE A 148 9.40 7.88 4.24
N LEU A 149 9.58 7.78 2.92
CA LEU A 149 8.99 8.72 1.96
C LEU A 149 7.45 8.74 2.04
N SER A 150 6.83 7.56 2.14
CA SER A 150 5.37 7.42 2.21
C SER A 150 4.80 7.95 3.52
N MET A 151 5.42 7.59 4.65
CA MET A 151 5.02 7.99 6.00
C MET A 151 5.10 9.51 6.20
N ASN A 152 6.12 10.17 5.65
CA ASN A 152 6.22 11.63 5.68
C ASN A 152 5.03 12.31 5.02
N CYS A 153 4.59 11.80 3.86
CA CYS A 153 3.42 12.34 3.16
C CYS A 153 2.11 12.00 3.90
N LEU A 154 2.00 10.78 4.45
CA LEU A 154 0.87 10.35 5.28
C LEU A 154 0.68 11.31 6.47
N MET A 155 1.73 11.50 7.27
CA MET A 155 1.68 12.38 8.44
C MET A 155 1.52 13.84 8.05
N GLY A 156 2.19 14.32 6.99
CA GLY A 156 2.01 15.69 6.52
C GLY A 156 0.56 16.04 6.15
N GLY A 157 -0.19 15.10 5.56
CA GLY A 157 -1.61 15.29 5.29
C GLY A 157 -2.50 15.13 6.53
N MET A 158 -2.16 14.19 7.41
CA MET A 158 -2.95 13.84 8.59
C MET A 158 -2.88 14.90 9.70
N LEU A 159 -1.69 15.44 9.97
CA LEU A 159 -1.42 16.33 11.11
C LEU A 159 -2.34 17.57 11.15
N PRO A 160 -2.56 18.32 10.05
CA PRO A 160 -3.49 19.45 10.06
C PRO A 160 -4.92 19.05 10.44
N VAL A 161 -5.40 17.91 9.93
CA VAL A 161 -6.75 17.43 10.23
C VAL A 161 -6.84 17.01 11.69
N SER A 162 -5.82 16.29 12.18
CA SER A 162 -5.74 15.85 13.57
C SER A 162 -5.78 17.04 14.54
N ALA A 163 -5.04 18.13 14.25
CA ALA A 163 -5.01 19.32 15.10
C ALA A 163 -6.27 20.20 14.99
N LEU A 164 -6.81 20.39 13.79
CA LEU A 164 -7.86 21.39 13.52
C LEU A 164 -9.28 20.85 13.67
N ALA A 165 -9.50 19.59 13.31
CA ALA A 165 -10.84 19.03 13.29
C ALA A 165 -11.36 18.88 14.73
N PHE A 166 -12.45 19.60 15.03
CA PHE A 166 -13.10 19.59 16.34
C PHE A 166 -12.21 20.05 17.51
N GLN A 167 -11.18 20.87 17.24
CA GLN A 167 -10.23 21.40 18.26
C GLN A 167 -10.88 21.97 19.53
N GLY A 168 -12.08 22.55 19.41
CA GLY A 168 -12.82 23.14 20.54
C GLY A 168 -13.68 22.13 21.32
N ASN A 169 -13.66 20.85 20.94
CA ASN A 169 -14.44 19.80 21.58
C ASN A 169 -13.51 18.80 22.30
N PRO A 170 -13.55 18.75 23.65
CA PRO A 170 -12.77 17.79 24.42
C PRO A 170 -12.99 16.33 24.01
N ASP A 171 -14.21 15.98 23.56
CA ASP A 171 -14.54 14.61 23.14
C ASP A 171 -13.74 14.16 21.91
N ALA A 172 -13.19 15.09 21.12
CA ALA A 172 -12.34 14.77 19.98
C ALA A 172 -10.94 14.28 20.39
N HIS A 173 -10.55 14.52 21.64
CA HIS A 173 -9.25 14.19 22.22
C HIS A 173 -9.34 13.08 23.28
N ASP A 174 -10.53 12.54 23.55
CA ASP A 174 -10.75 11.45 24.49
C ASP A 174 -11.02 10.13 23.75
N PRO A 175 -10.14 9.10 23.86
CA PRO A 175 -10.30 7.83 23.15
C PRO A 175 -11.52 7.01 23.60
N THR A 176 -12.17 7.37 24.72
CA THR A 176 -13.43 6.77 25.15
C THR A 176 -14.64 7.31 24.36
N GLN A 177 -14.46 8.41 23.63
CA GLN A 177 -15.51 9.08 22.90
C GLN A 177 -15.51 8.71 21.40
N PRO A 178 -16.68 8.56 20.76
CA PRO A 178 -16.77 8.28 19.33
C PRO A 178 -16.15 9.38 18.44
N LEU A 179 -16.16 10.63 18.91
CA LEU A 179 -15.64 11.77 18.14
C LEU A 179 -14.13 11.68 17.92
N PHE A 180 -13.38 11.16 18.90
CA PHE A 180 -11.95 10.86 18.72
C PHE A 180 -11.71 9.92 17.54
N TRP A 181 -12.43 8.79 17.48
CA TRP A 181 -12.28 7.81 16.41
C TRP A 181 -12.73 8.35 15.05
N PHE A 182 -13.78 9.16 15.03
CA PHE A 182 -14.23 9.85 13.82
C PHE A 182 -13.19 10.85 13.31
N ARG A 183 -12.61 11.66 14.20
CA ARG A 183 -11.51 12.59 13.86
C ARG A 183 -10.31 11.85 13.27
N MET A 184 -9.86 10.78 13.93
CA MET A 184 -8.73 9.97 13.47
C MET A 184 -9.01 9.30 12.12
N SER A 185 -10.23 8.81 11.90
CA SER A 185 -10.69 8.28 10.61
C SER A 185 -10.55 9.31 9.49
N LEU A 186 -11.02 10.54 9.69
CA LEU A 186 -10.87 11.63 8.71
C LEU A 186 -9.40 11.98 8.46
N ALA A 187 -8.60 12.05 9.53
CA ALA A 187 -7.20 12.41 9.46
C ALA A 187 -6.39 11.36 8.68
N LEU A 188 -6.61 10.06 8.92
CA LEU A 188 -5.99 8.97 8.16
C LEU A 188 -6.42 8.98 6.68
N MET A 189 -7.67 9.32 6.37
CA MET A 189 -8.12 9.43 4.98
C MET A 189 -7.41 10.56 4.23
N VAL A 190 -7.27 11.73 4.85
CA VAL A 190 -6.53 12.85 4.25
C VAL A 190 -5.04 12.51 4.14
N GLY A 191 -4.46 11.89 5.17
CA GLY A 191 -3.11 11.37 5.08
C GLY A 191 -2.92 10.40 3.91
N ALA A 192 -3.83 9.45 3.71
CA ALA A 192 -3.79 8.50 2.59
C ALA A 192 -3.84 9.20 1.24
N LEU A 193 -4.65 10.26 1.12
CA LEU A 193 -4.72 11.09 -0.09
C LEU A 193 -3.36 11.75 -0.42
N PHE A 194 -2.64 12.23 0.61
CA PHE A 194 -1.30 12.81 0.43
C PHE A 194 -0.21 11.77 0.21
N ALA A 195 -0.35 10.57 0.79
CA ALA A 195 0.56 9.45 0.58
C ALA A 195 0.43 8.84 -0.83
N TYR A 196 -0.76 8.92 -1.46
CA TYR A 196 -1.02 8.28 -2.74
C TYR A 196 -0.07 8.74 -3.88
N PRO A 197 0.16 10.04 -4.13
CA PRO A 197 1.11 10.48 -5.16
C PRO A 197 2.54 9.97 -4.94
N MET A 198 2.98 9.92 -3.68
CA MET A 198 4.30 9.38 -3.33
C MET A 198 4.36 7.87 -3.61
N ASN A 199 3.34 7.11 -3.20
CA ASN A 199 3.24 5.68 -3.49
C ASN A 199 3.15 5.41 -4.99
N TYR A 200 2.44 6.24 -5.76
CA TYR A 200 2.39 6.14 -7.21
C TYR A 200 3.78 6.28 -7.82
N TRP A 201 4.57 7.26 -7.36
CA TRP A 201 5.94 7.45 -7.79
C TRP A 201 6.83 6.25 -7.40
N LEU A 202 6.76 5.78 -6.15
CA LEU A 202 7.50 4.62 -5.68
C LEU A 202 7.20 3.35 -6.50
N VAL A 203 5.93 3.12 -6.83
CA VAL A 203 5.49 2.00 -7.68
C VAL A 203 5.97 2.18 -9.11
N ALA A 204 5.90 3.40 -9.66
CA ALA A 204 6.37 3.68 -11.03
C ALA A 204 7.87 3.41 -11.23
N HIS A 205 8.66 3.48 -10.16
CA HIS A 205 10.10 3.24 -10.16
C HIS A 205 10.50 1.92 -9.47
N HIS A 206 9.57 1.00 -9.26
CA HIS A 206 9.83 -0.33 -8.67
C HIS A 206 10.44 -0.32 -7.26
N LEU A 207 10.27 0.78 -6.53
CA LEU A 207 10.68 0.92 -5.12
C LEU A 207 9.61 0.41 -4.14
N LYS A 208 8.36 0.25 -4.61
CA LYS A 208 7.26 -0.45 -3.94
C LYS A 208 6.47 -1.29 -4.93
N HIS A 209 5.73 -2.25 -4.40
CA HIS A 209 4.76 -3.06 -5.12
C HIS A 209 3.39 -2.91 -4.45
N GLY A 210 2.32 -3.07 -5.23
CA GLY A 210 0.96 -2.97 -4.74
C GLY A 210 0.33 -4.35 -4.51
N MET A 211 -0.44 -4.78 -5.50
CA MET A 211 -1.27 -5.99 -5.45
C MET A 211 -0.62 -7.15 -6.20
N LEU A 212 -0.75 -8.36 -5.64
CA LEU A 212 -0.14 -9.59 -6.13
C LEU A 212 -1.16 -10.71 -6.09
N THR A 213 -1.46 -11.30 -7.26
CA THR A 213 -2.37 -12.43 -7.32
C THR A 213 -1.69 -13.71 -6.85
N VAL A 214 -2.33 -14.43 -5.92
CA VAL A 214 -1.92 -15.76 -5.44
C VAL A 214 -3.04 -16.75 -5.76
N ARG A 215 -2.78 -17.67 -6.69
CA ARG A 215 -3.68 -18.79 -6.99
C ARG A 215 -3.05 -20.10 -6.51
N PRO A 216 -3.84 -21.04 -5.94
CA PRO A 216 -3.38 -22.41 -5.78
C PRO A 216 -2.93 -22.95 -7.15
N LYS A 217 -1.75 -23.57 -7.22
CA LYS A 217 -1.34 -24.28 -8.43
C LYS A 217 -2.40 -25.34 -8.74
N VAL A 218 -3.17 -25.14 -9.81
CA VAL A 218 -3.90 -26.25 -10.42
C VAL A 218 -2.82 -27.25 -10.83
N SER A 219 -2.83 -28.43 -10.22
CA SER A 219 -1.95 -29.52 -10.65
C SER A 219 -2.15 -29.69 -12.14
N ALA A 220 -1.09 -29.57 -12.94
CA ALA A 220 -1.13 -29.80 -14.38
C ALA A 220 -1.27 -31.32 -14.64
N ALA A 221 -2.40 -31.87 -14.23
CA ALA A 221 -2.80 -33.26 -14.38
C ALA A 221 -4.33 -33.26 -14.54
N ASP A 222 -4.80 -32.61 -15.60
CA ASP A 222 -6.05 -32.94 -16.29
C ASP A 222 -6.16 -32.00 -17.50
N GLY A 223 -6.01 -32.57 -18.70
CA GLY A 223 -6.09 -31.83 -19.96
C GLY A 223 -5.06 -32.22 -21.03
N SER A 224 -4.51 -33.44 -21.01
CA SER A 224 -3.93 -34.03 -22.23
C SER A 224 -5.02 -34.81 -22.98
N GLU A 225 -5.96 -34.09 -23.59
CA GLU A 225 -6.74 -34.62 -24.70
C GLU A 225 -6.48 -33.72 -25.91
N ALA A 226 -5.29 -33.87 -26.50
CA ALA A 226 -5.02 -33.46 -27.86
C ALA A 226 -5.01 -34.73 -28.71
N MET A 227 -5.95 -34.79 -29.64
CA MET A 227 -6.31 -35.90 -30.51
C MET A 227 -5.11 -36.65 -31.10
N ASP A 228 -5.20 -37.97 -30.96
CA ASP A 228 -4.42 -38.97 -31.66
C ASP A 228 -4.93 -39.13 -33.11
N GLY A 229 -4.00 -39.30 -34.05
CA GLY A 229 -4.26 -39.88 -35.38
C GLY A 229 -4.65 -38.95 -36.52
N MET A 230 -3.66 -38.58 -37.35
CA MET A 230 -3.73 -38.80 -38.80
C MET A 230 -2.34 -38.66 -39.45
N ASP A 231 -1.87 -39.78 -40.00
CA ASP A 231 -0.60 -39.97 -40.68
C ASP A 231 -0.52 -39.38 -42.11
N MET A 232 0.74 -39.20 -42.54
CA MET A 232 1.30 -39.20 -43.92
C MET A 232 1.51 -37.85 -44.65
N PRO A 233 2.51 -37.73 -45.56
CA PRO A 233 3.89 -38.24 -45.51
C PRO A 233 4.97 -37.20 -45.92
N SER A 234 6.23 -37.60 -45.69
CA SER A 234 7.52 -37.05 -46.12
C SER A 234 7.61 -36.55 -47.58
N GLU A 235 8.26 -35.40 -47.83
CA GLU A 235 9.46 -35.26 -48.70
C GLU A 235 10.02 -33.81 -48.82
N ALA A 236 11.34 -33.74 -49.10
CA ALA A 236 12.18 -32.61 -49.57
C ALA A 236 12.90 -31.66 -48.57
N LYS A 237 14.23 -31.88 -48.44
CA LYS A 237 15.29 -30.92 -47.99
C LYS A 237 15.81 -30.08 -49.19
N PRO A 238 16.91 -29.29 -49.06
CA PRO A 238 17.10 -28.05 -48.30
C PRO A 238 17.66 -26.91 -49.20
N GLN A 239 17.55 -25.64 -48.81
CA GLN A 239 18.43 -24.60 -49.39
C GLN A 239 18.96 -23.62 -48.34
N HIS A 240 20.29 -23.59 -48.27
CA HIS A 240 21.11 -22.64 -47.55
C HIS A 240 21.02 -21.26 -48.18
N ALA A 241 20.84 -20.22 -47.36
CA ALA A 241 21.35 -18.89 -47.66
C ALA A 241 21.83 -18.25 -46.35
N SER A 242 23.15 -18.25 -46.20
CA SER A 242 23.89 -17.47 -45.22
C SER A 242 23.88 -16.00 -45.65
N MET A 243 23.46 -15.10 -44.77
CA MET A 243 24.02 -13.75 -44.70
C MET A 243 24.22 -13.38 -43.22
N ALA A 244 25.49 -13.29 -42.86
CA ALA A 244 25.99 -12.83 -41.60
C ALA A 244 25.80 -11.32 -41.42
N GLY A 245 25.69 -10.89 -40.16
CA GLY A 245 26.15 -9.57 -39.74
C GLY A 245 25.06 -8.61 -39.28
N MET A 246 24.59 -8.77 -38.05
CA MET A 246 24.32 -7.62 -37.16
C MET A 246 24.38 -8.12 -35.71
N SER A 247 25.59 -8.03 -35.16
CA SER A 247 25.87 -8.08 -33.73
C SER A 247 25.27 -6.83 -33.09
N MET A 248 24.33 -6.98 -32.16
CA MET A 248 24.18 -6.06 -31.03
C MET A 248 23.49 -6.74 -29.85
N THR A 249 24.13 -6.56 -28.69
CA THR A 249 23.60 -6.54 -27.31
C THR A 249 23.17 -7.86 -26.66
N GLY A 250 23.88 -8.19 -25.58
CA GLY A 250 23.85 -9.44 -24.86
C GLY A 250 22.51 -9.74 -24.18
N LYS A 251 22.15 -11.03 -24.20
CA LYS A 251 21.09 -11.58 -23.36
C LYS A 251 21.55 -11.54 -21.90
N GLU A 252 21.01 -10.62 -21.13
CA GLU A 252 21.05 -10.68 -19.68
C GLU A 252 20.53 -12.04 -19.20
N THR A 253 21.33 -12.71 -18.38
CA THR A 253 21.00 -14.03 -17.89
C THR A 253 20.02 -13.95 -16.73
N LYS A 254 19.30 -15.05 -16.47
CA LYS A 254 18.36 -15.16 -15.34
C LYS A 254 19.03 -14.87 -13.98
N ALA A 255 20.35 -15.06 -13.90
CA ALA A 255 21.18 -14.72 -12.74
C ALA A 255 21.37 -13.20 -12.57
N ASP A 256 21.51 -12.45 -13.66
CA ASP A 256 21.59 -10.98 -13.62
C ASP A 256 20.27 -10.39 -13.13
N LYS A 257 19.14 -10.93 -13.57
CA LYS A 257 17.80 -10.54 -13.09
C LYS A 257 17.56 -10.84 -11.60
N MET A 258 18.17 -11.92 -11.08
CA MET A 258 18.10 -12.25 -9.65
C MET A 258 18.97 -11.32 -8.80
N LYS A 259 20.18 -10.95 -9.26
CA LYS A 259 21.00 -9.92 -8.60
C LYS A 259 20.35 -8.53 -8.65
N MET A 260 19.71 -8.18 -9.76
CA MET A 260 19.01 -6.91 -9.94
C MET A 260 17.78 -6.76 -9.02
N ALA A 261 17.13 -7.88 -8.68
CA ALA A 261 16.06 -7.91 -7.69
C ALA A 261 16.57 -7.82 -6.24
N GLU A 262 17.82 -8.22 -5.97
CA GLU A 262 18.46 -8.07 -4.65
C GLU A 262 18.91 -6.63 -4.34
N ASP A 263 19.24 -5.83 -5.36
CA ASP A 263 19.83 -4.49 -5.20
C ASP A 263 18.82 -3.33 -5.31
N GLY A 264 17.54 -3.59 -5.64
CA GLY A 264 16.50 -2.56 -5.73
C GLY A 264 16.76 -1.45 -6.76
N SER A 265 17.75 -1.63 -7.64
CA SER A 265 18.08 -0.68 -8.68
C SER A 265 17.13 -0.86 -9.86
N ALA A 266 16.19 0.06 -10.01
CA ALA A 266 15.38 0.19 -11.21
C ALA A 266 16.29 0.16 -12.47
N LEU A 267 15.82 -0.52 -13.53
CA LEU A 267 16.47 -0.60 -14.85
C LEU A 267 16.88 0.77 -15.44
N HIS A 268 16.37 1.87 -14.87
CA HIS A 268 16.87 3.22 -15.01
C HIS A 268 16.87 3.92 -13.63
N ALA A 269 17.88 4.75 -13.36
CA ALA A 269 17.91 5.56 -12.14
C ALA A 269 16.59 6.35 -11.99
N PRO A 270 15.93 6.31 -10.82
CA PRO A 270 14.65 6.97 -10.63
C PRO A 270 14.73 8.46 -10.95
N SER A 271 13.70 8.98 -11.63
CA SER A 271 13.60 10.39 -12.03
C SER A 271 12.25 10.94 -11.58
N PRO A 272 12.20 11.92 -10.63
CA PRO A 272 13.34 12.52 -9.93
C PRO A 272 14.10 11.53 -9.03
N PRO A 273 15.38 11.77 -8.68
CA PRO A 273 16.13 10.87 -7.82
C PRO A 273 15.53 10.81 -6.40
N VAL A 274 15.77 9.69 -5.69
CA VAL A 274 15.17 9.41 -4.36
C VAL A 274 15.38 10.54 -3.36
N TRP A 275 16.54 11.19 -3.36
CA TRP A 275 16.82 12.30 -2.43
C TRP A 275 15.96 13.54 -2.71
N VAL A 276 15.59 13.81 -3.97
CA VAL A 276 14.66 14.89 -4.33
C VAL A 276 13.28 14.55 -3.79
N MET A 277 12.82 13.32 -4.00
CA MET A 277 11.54 12.86 -3.45
C MET A 277 11.56 12.83 -1.92
N GLY A 278 12.71 12.54 -1.31
CA GLY A 278 12.94 12.69 0.12
C GLY A 278 12.73 14.13 0.59
N ALA A 279 13.34 15.11 -0.09
CA ALA A 279 13.14 16.53 0.21
C ALA A 279 11.67 16.95 0.03
N VAL A 280 10.99 16.49 -1.01
CA VAL A 280 9.55 16.72 -1.22
C VAL A 280 8.74 16.14 -0.07
N SER A 281 9.00 14.90 0.33
CA SER A 281 8.28 14.23 1.43
C SER A 281 8.46 14.97 2.76
N LEU A 282 9.68 15.42 3.06
CA LEU A 282 9.99 16.19 4.26
C LEU A 282 9.34 17.58 4.22
N ALA A 283 9.28 18.23 3.04
CA ALA A 283 8.59 19.50 2.88
C ALA A 283 7.07 19.35 3.14
N VAL A 284 6.46 18.25 2.67
CA VAL A 284 5.05 17.94 2.95
C VAL A 284 4.83 17.73 4.45
N LEU A 285 5.70 16.94 5.11
CA LEU A 285 5.62 16.74 6.56
C LEU A 285 5.79 18.05 7.34
N ALA A 286 6.80 18.85 6.99
CA ALA A 286 7.10 20.12 7.65
C ALA A 286 5.96 21.13 7.47
N ALA A 287 5.35 21.20 6.28
CA ALA A 287 4.17 22.03 6.03
C ALA A 287 2.98 21.59 6.88
N GLY A 288 2.71 20.28 6.94
CA GLY A 288 1.63 19.73 7.77
C GLY A 288 1.83 20.03 9.26
N LEU A 289 3.05 19.82 9.76
CA LEU A 289 3.41 20.12 11.14
C LEU A 289 3.32 21.62 11.45
N ALA A 290 3.80 22.48 10.56
CA ALA A 290 3.72 23.93 10.73
C ALA A 290 2.26 24.40 10.81
N ILE A 291 1.39 23.91 9.94
CA ILE A 291 -0.05 24.22 9.98
C ILE A 291 -0.64 23.74 11.31
N ALA A 292 -0.40 22.49 11.68
CA ALA A 292 -0.94 21.89 12.89
C ALA A 292 -0.52 22.63 14.18
N LEU A 293 0.76 22.99 14.30
CA LEU A 293 1.29 23.70 15.46
C LEU A 293 0.93 25.19 15.46
N SER A 294 0.77 25.83 14.30
CA SER A 294 0.35 27.23 14.21
C SER A 294 -1.10 27.47 14.63
N ALA A 295 -1.91 26.41 14.60
CA ALA A 295 -3.31 26.45 14.97
C ALA A 295 -3.60 25.90 16.36
N ALA A 296 -2.58 25.40 17.07
CA ALA A 296 -2.70 25.01 18.47
C ALA A 296 -2.77 26.27 19.35
N PRO A 297 -3.79 26.41 20.22
CA PRO A 297 -3.95 27.56 21.10
C PRO A 297 -2.88 27.66 22.21
#